data_AF-A0A7X2ZF58-F1
#
_entry.id   AF-A0A7X2ZF58-F1
#
_cell.length_a   1.000
_cell.length_b   1.000
_cell.length_c   1.000
_cell.angle_alpha   90.00
_cell.angle_beta   90.00
_cell.angle_gamma   90.00
#
_symmetry.space_group_name_H-M   'P 1'
#
loop_
_entity.id
_entity.type
_entity.pdbx_description
1 polymer ?
#
loop_
_entity_poly.entity_id
_entity_poly.type
_entity_poly.pdbx_seq_one_letter_code
_entity_poly.pdbx_strand_id
1 'polypeptide(L)'
;MTHTPIFFQFETNQEAYMALDTLEELGYKVSLHTETKSPVLHVIVDRNDLTSALEVAQAHGGRLLEGQASPSEISTYAMAYDPDGLIPIPAHFVNEVEPDEAEVHLSASAYSNRSSGAYKDEPAKFDPSGEDYDGFDAGIHL
;
A
#
# COMPACT_ATOMS: atom_id res chain seq x y z
N MET A 1 0.71 -22.90 -3.91
CA MET A 1 0.45 -21.72 -3.08
C MET A 1 1.09 -21.99 -1.73
N THR A 2 2.16 -21.27 -1.42
CA THR A 2 2.91 -21.45 -0.16
C THR A 2 2.28 -20.54 0.88
N HIS A 3 1.44 -21.11 1.73
CA HIS A 3 0.84 -20.40 2.85
C HIS A 3 1.84 -20.37 4.01
N THR A 4 2.12 -19.19 4.54
CA THR A 4 3.02 -19.02 5.69
C THR A 4 2.18 -18.73 6.93
N PRO A 5 2.28 -19.54 8.00
CA PRO A 5 1.64 -19.23 9.27
C PRO A 5 2.44 -18.15 10.01
N ILE A 6 1.73 -17.14 10.51
CA ILE A 6 2.31 -16.01 11.23
C ILE A 6 1.53 -15.79 12.51
N PHE A 7 2.24 -15.41 13.58
CA PHE A 7 1.66 -15.25 14.90
C PHE A 7 1.87 -13.84 15.43
N PHE A 8 0.82 -13.24 15.98
CA PHE A 8 0.84 -11.91 16.56
C PHE A 8 0.37 -11.96 18.01
N GLN A 9 1.15 -11.40 18.93
CA GLN A 9 0.78 -11.23 20.32
C GLN A 9 0.26 -9.81 20.57
N PHE A 10 -0.82 -9.71 21.32
CA PHE A 10 -1.42 -8.44 21.72
C PHE A 10 -1.34 -8.25 23.23
N GLU A 11 -1.38 -7.01 23.70
CA GLU A 11 -1.35 -6.70 25.12
C GLU A 11 -2.71 -7.01 25.77
N THR A 12 -3.80 -6.71 25.05
CA THR A 12 -5.17 -6.90 25.53
C THR A 12 -6.02 -7.74 24.59
N ASN A 13 -7.07 -8.38 25.12
CA ASN A 13 -8.03 -9.12 24.28
C ASN A 13 -8.79 -8.20 23.32
N GLN A 14 -9.08 -6.96 23.72
CA GLN A 14 -9.81 -6.02 22.89
C GLN A 14 -9.04 -5.71 21.59
N GLU A 15 -7.75 -5.44 21.70
CA GLU A 15 -6.86 -5.24 20.55
C GLU A 15 -6.83 -6.45 19.61
N ALA A 16 -6.68 -7.65 20.19
CA ALA A 16 -6.71 -8.89 19.42
C ALA A 16 -8.05 -9.10 18.69
N TYR A 17 -9.19 -8.78 19.32
CA TYR A 17 -10.49 -8.87 18.67
C TYR A 17 -10.67 -7.86 17.53
N MET A 18 -10.18 -6.62 17.68
CA MET A 18 -10.25 -5.63 16.58
C MET A 18 -9.42 -6.06 15.38
N ALA A 19 -8.22 -6.58 15.61
CA ALA A 19 -7.38 -7.13 14.54
C ALA A 19 -8.01 -8.36 13.89
N LEU A 20 -8.60 -9.26 14.70
CA LEU A 20 -9.31 -10.46 14.21
C LEU A 20 -10.45 -10.06 13.28
N ASP A 21 -11.33 -9.16 13.73
CA ASP A 21 -12.51 -8.71 12.99
C ASP A 21 -12.11 -8.10 11.64
N THR A 22 -11.11 -7.21 11.65
CA THR A 22 -10.59 -6.56 10.43
C THR A 22 -9.99 -7.58 9.46
N LEU A 23 -9.20 -8.54 9.96
CA LEU A 23 -8.59 -9.57 9.11
C LEU A 23 -9.65 -10.55 8.56
N GLU A 24 -10.65 -10.93 9.34
CA GLU A 24 -11.76 -11.76 8.87
C GLU A 24 -12.60 -11.04 7.81
N GLU A 25 -12.86 -9.74 7.98
CA GLU A 25 -13.57 -8.90 7.00
C GLU A 25 -12.82 -8.84 5.65
N LEU A 26 -11.49 -8.77 5.68
CA LEU A 26 -10.63 -8.80 4.50
C LEU A 26 -10.46 -10.21 3.90
N GLY A 27 -11.03 -11.24 4.53
CA GLY A 27 -11.04 -12.62 4.02
C GLY A 27 -9.84 -13.47 4.42
N TYR A 28 -9.02 -13.03 5.38
CA TYR A 28 -7.92 -13.82 5.89
C TYR A 28 -8.41 -15.04 6.70
N LYS A 29 -7.60 -16.10 6.71
CA LYS A 29 -7.83 -17.25 7.60
C LYS A 29 -7.10 -17.01 8.92
N VAL A 30 -7.87 -16.68 9.95
CA VAL A 30 -7.34 -16.30 11.27
C VAL A 30 -7.89 -17.21 12.37
N SER A 31 -7.13 -17.38 13.44
CA SER A 31 -7.57 -18.06 14.65
C SER A 31 -7.00 -17.36 15.87
N LEU A 32 -7.82 -17.14 16.89
CA LEU A 32 -7.43 -16.51 18.14
C LEU A 32 -7.17 -17.56 19.22
N HIS A 33 -6.04 -17.43 19.91
CA HIS A 33 -5.65 -18.23 21.06
C HIS A 33 -5.66 -17.37 22.32
N THR A 34 -6.60 -17.64 23.22
CA THR A 34 -6.75 -16.93 24.50
C THR A 34 -6.25 -17.73 25.70
N GLU A 35 -5.88 -19.00 25.49
CA GLU A 35 -5.32 -19.89 26.52
C GLU A 35 -3.93 -19.47 27.03
N THR A 36 -3.25 -18.54 26.34
CA THR A 36 -1.94 -18.00 26.73
C THR A 36 -2.04 -16.79 27.66
N LYS A 37 -0.93 -16.44 28.31
CA LYS A 37 -0.86 -15.27 29.22
C LYS A 37 -1.27 -13.95 28.55
N SER A 38 -0.99 -13.84 27.26
CA SER A 38 -1.38 -12.74 26.39
C SER A 38 -2.09 -13.32 25.16
N PRO A 39 -3.12 -12.67 24.61
CA PRO A 39 -3.84 -13.16 23.43
C PRO A 39 -2.93 -13.23 22.21
N VAL A 40 -3.04 -14.32 21.45
CA VAL A 40 -2.24 -14.55 20.24
C VAL A 40 -3.15 -14.83 19.05
N LEU A 41 -3.00 -14.05 17.98
CA LEU A 41 -3.62 -14.35 16.69
C LEU A 41 -2.67 -15.18 15.83
N HIS A 42 -3.22 -16.22 15.23
CA HIS A 42 -2.59 -17.03 14.21
C HIS A 42 -3.24 -16.70 12.86
N VAL A 43 -2.43 -16.23 11.91
CA VAL A 43 -2.88 -15.82 10.57
C VAL A 43 -2.18 -16.68 9.54
N ILE A 44 -2.94 -17.26 8.61
CA ILE A 44 -2.39 -17.98 7.45
C ILE A 44 -2.39 -17.01 6.27
N VAL A 45 -1.20 -16.65 5.80
CA VAL A 45 -1.03 -15.59 4.79
C VAL A 45 -0.35 -16.10 3.53
N ASP A 46 -0.78 -15.58 2.38
CA ASP A 46 -0.06 -15.70 1.12
C ASP A 46 0.93 -14.53 0.95
N ARG A 47 1.99 -14.72 0.15
CA ARG A 47 3.06 -13.72 0.00
C ARG A 47 2.56 -12.34 -0.43
N ASN A 48 1.55 -12.28 -1.31
CA ASN A 48 1.01 -11.01 -1.81
C ASN A 48 0.21 -10.24 -0.74
N ASP A 49 -0.33 -10.94 0.25
CA ASP A 49 -1.22 -10.35 1.26
C ASP A 49 -0.51 -10.16 2.61
N LEU A 50 0.79 -10.51 2.67
CA LEU A 50 1.63 -10.47 3.86
C LEU A 50 1.77 -9.06 4.44
N THR A 51 2.00 -8.07 3.58
CA THR A 51 2.17 -6.67 4.00
C THR A 51 0.91 -6.14 4.67
N SER A 52 -0.25 -6.33 4.04
CA SER A 52 -1.54 -5.92 4.60
C SER A 52 -1.82 -6.62 5.95
N ALA A 53 -1.55 -7.92 6.07
CA ALA A 53 -1.73 -8.64 7.33
C ALA A 53 -0.82 -8.09 8.46
N LEU A 54 0.44 -7.74 8.14
CA LEU A 54 1.36 -7.13 9.09
C LEU A 54 0.87 -5.74 9.54
N GLU A 55 0.46 -4.90 8.59
CA GLU A 55 0.00 -3.55 8.85
C GLU A 55 -1.26 -3.54 9.72
N VAL A 56 -2.26 -4.37 9.41
CA VAL A 56 -3.48 -4.49 10.22
C VAL A 56 -3.16 -4.95 11.63
N ALA A 57 -2.36 -6.02 11.78
CA ALA A 57 -2.00 -6.52 13.11
C ALA A 57 -1.26 -5.43 13.94
N GLN A 58 -0.31 -4.72 13.33
CA GLN A 58 0.46 -3.67 14.01
C GLN A 58 -0.37 -2.43 14.34
N ALA A 59 -1.32 -2.04 13.48
CA ALA A 59 -2.23 -0.92 13.72
C ALA A 59 -3.07 -1.12 14.99
N HIS A 60 -3.36 -2.37 15.34
CA HIS A 60 -4.07 -2.75 16.56
C HIS A 60 -3.12 -3.15 17.72
N GLY A 61 -1.82 -2.86 17.64
CA GLY A 61 -0.86 -3.13 18.72
C GLY A 61 -0.27 -4.54 18.73
N GLY A 62 -0.51 -5.33 17.68
CA GLY A 62 0.03 -6.68 17.52
C GLY A 62 1.55 -6.66 17.29
N ARG A 63 2.25 -7.50 18.04
CA ARG A 63 3.68 -7.75 17.88
C ARG A 63 3.92 -9.11 17.28
N LEU A 64 4.76 -9.17 16.26
CA LEU A 64 5.13 -10.42 15.61
C LEU A 64 5.83 -11.34 16.61
N LEU A 65 5.39 -12.60 16.68
CA LEU A 65 6.03 -13.63 17.48
C LEU A 65 6.95 -14.49 16.63
N GLU A 66 8.22 -14.52 17.01
CA GLU A 66 9.19 -15.47 16.49
C GLU A 66 9.01 -16.83 17.17
N GLY A 67 8.82 -17.88 16.38
CA GLY A 67 8.61 -19.25 16.84
C GLY A 67 9.34 -20.26 15.97
N GLN A 68 9.39 -21.52 16.41
CA GLN A 68 10.06 -22.59 15.66
C GLN A 68 9.41 -22.89 14.30
N ALA A 69 8.14 -22.53 14.14
CA ALA A 69 7.35 -22.76 12.92
C ALA A 69 7.08 -21.47 12.12
N SER A 70 7.43 -20.29 12.65
CA SER A 70 7.31 -19.01 11.94
C SER A 70 8.68 -18.52 11.46
N PRO A 71 8.73 -17.83 10.31
CA PRO A 71 9.96 -17.16 9.89
C PRO A 71 10.39 -16.11 10.92
N SER A 72 11.70 -15.80 10.96
CA SER A 72 12.19 -14.69 11.79
C SER A 72 11.54 -13.37 11.39
N GLU A 73 11.54 -12.41 12.30
CA GLU A 73 10.96 -11.09 12.04
C GLU A 73 11.61 -10.41 10.82
N ILE A 74 12.95 -10.45 10.76
CA ILE A 74 13.73 -9.89 9.65
C ILE A 74 13.32 -10.54 8.31
N SER A 75 13.19 -11.87 8.30
CA SER A 75 12.78 -12.61 7.09
C SER A 75 11.34 -12.26 6.69
N THR A 76 10.45 -12.13 7.67
CA THR A 76 9.05 -11.78 7.45
C THR A 76 8.90 -10.40 6.82
N TYR A 77 9.63 -9.39 7.32
CA TYR A 77 9.63 -8.06 6.71
C TYR A 77 10.27 -8.03 5.33
N ALA A 78 11.37 -8.77 5.13
CA ALA A 78 11.98 -8.87 3.81
C ALA A 78 11.03 -9.50 2.78
N MET A 79 10.25 -10.51 3.18
CA MET A 79 9.24 -11.13 2.31
C MET A 79 8.05 -10.20 2.00
N ALA A 80 7.65 -9.38 2.98
CA ALA A 80 6.51 -8.46 2.86
C ALA A 80 6.85 -7.28 1.95
N TYR A 81 7.95 -6.59 2.24
CA TYR A 81 8.29 -5.33 1.60
C TYR A 81 9.21 -5.48 0.38
N ASP A 82 9.77 -6.68 0.17
CA ASP A 82 10.67 -7.03 -0.94
C ASP A 82 11.62 -5.88 -1.31
N PRO A 83 12.57 -5.51 -0.42
CA PRO A 83 13.38 -4.30 -0.58
C PRO A 83 14.22 -4.30 -1.86
N ASP A 84 14.56 -5.48 -2.38
CA ASP A 84 15.30 -5.65 -3.63
C ASP A 84 14.41 -5.48 -4.88
N GLY A 85 13.10 -5.61 -4.73
CA GLY A 85 12.09 -5.40 -5.78
C GLY A 85 11.55 -3.97 -5.87
N LEU A 86 11.99 -3.07 -4.99
CA LEU A 86 11.54 -1.67 -4.99
C LEU A 86 12.08 -0.90 -6.20
N ILE A 87 11.20 -0.17 -6.89
CA ILE A 87 11.60 0.78 -7.92
C ILE A 87 12.15 2.02 -7.21
N PRO A 88 13.42 2.42 -7.43
CA PRO A 88 13.97 3.62 -6.82
C PRO A 88 13.15 4.83 -7.28
N ILE A 89 12.54 5.56 -6.35
CA ILE A 89 11.98 6.87 -6.66
C ILE A 89 13.18 7.82 -6.81
N PRO A 90 13.39 8.45 -7.97
CA PRO A 90 14.47 9.41 -8.13
C PRO A 90 14.27 10.55 -7.14
N ALA A 91 15.20 10.73 -6.20
CA ALA A 91 15.25 11.96 -5.44
C ALA A 91 15.54 13.08 -6.44
N HIS A 92 14.60 14.00 -6.63
CA HIS A 92 14.87 15.19 -7.42
C HIS A 92 16.02 15.95 -6.76
N PHE A 93 17.11 16.16 -7.50
CA PHE A 93 18.22 16.98 -7.04
C PHE A 93 17.75 18.43 -7.06
N VAL A 94 17.53 19.02 -5.88
CA VAL A 94 17.27 20.46 -5.76
C VAL A 94 18.61 21.16 -5.94
N ASN A 95 18.90 21.62 -7.16
CA ASN A 95 19.95 22.60 -7.35
C ASN A 95 19.39 23.96 -6.91
N GLU A 96 20.00 24.58 -5.91
CA GLU A 96 19.78 25.99 -5.59
C GLU A 96 20.32 26.82 -6.77
N VAL A 97 19.46 27.10 -7.76
CA VAL A 97 19.81 27.99 -8.87
C VAL A 97 19.76 29.41 -8.31
N GLU A 98 20.89 30.13 -8.34
CA GLU A 98 20.89 31.57 -8.05
C GLU A 98 19.92 32.28 -9.03
N PRO A 99 19.13 33.25 -8.55
CA PRO A 99 17.96 33.76 -9.28
C PRO A 99 18.27 34.54 -10.58
N ASP A 100 19.53 34.72 -10.96
CA ASP A 100 19.92 35.52 -12.13
C ASP A 100 19.97 34.74 -13.46
N GLU A 101 19.79 33.41 -13.46
CA GLU A 101 19.78 32.61 -14.70
C GLU A 101 18.44 31.85 -14.95
N ALA A 102 17.36 32.28 -14.26
CA ALA A 102 16.03 31.68 -14.39
C ALA A 102 15.29 32.05 -15.69
N GLU A 103 15.90 31.81 -16.85
CA GLU A 103 15.15 31.60 -18.10
C GLU A 103 15.27 30.13 -18.55
N VAL A 104 14.89 29.22 -17.66
CA VAL A 104 14.60 27.85 -18.07
C VAL A 104 13.20 27.88 -18.67
N HIS A 105 13.12 27.92 -20.00
CA HIS A 105 11.90 27.63 -20.76
C HIS A 105 11.48 26.17 -20.51
N LEU A 106 10.91 25.90 -19.33
CA LEU A 106 10.28 24.64 -18.99
C LEU A 106 8.92 24.59 -19.69
N SER A 107 8.94 24.37 -21.01
CA SER A 107 7.73 23.97 -21.71
C SER A 107 7.37 22.55 -21.27
N ALA A 108 6.16 22.39 -20.75
CA ALA A 108 5.58 21.08 -20.41
C ALA A 108 5.65 20.06 -21.58
N SER A 109 5.79 20.54 -22.82
CA SER A 109 5.98 19.72 -24.02
C SER A 109 7.29 18.92 -24.07
N ALA A 110 8.27 19.22 -23.21
CA ALA A 110 9.55 18.50 -23.19
C ALA A 110 9.45 17.12 -22.52
N TYR A 111 8.39 16.86 -21.74
CA TYR A 111 8.10 15.55 -21.18
C TYR A 111 7.22 14.77 -22.15
N SER A 112 7.85 13.93 -23.00
CA SER A 112 7.11 12.93 -23.76
C SER A 112 6.54 11.90 -22.80
N ASN A 113 5.28 12.07 -22.43
CA ASN A 113 4.52 11.08 -21.67
C ASN A 113 4.38 9.84 -22.55
N ARG A 114 5.26 8.84 -22.39
CA ARG A 114 5.04 7.50 -22.94
C ARG A 114 3.99 6.77 -22.09
N SER A 115 2.87 7.43 -21.86
CA SER A 115 1.68 6.81 -21.30
C SER A 115 1.11 5.90 -22.37
N SER A 116 0.80 4.67 -21.96
CA SER A 116 0.21 3.64 -22.79
C SER A 116 -1.15 4.08 -23.32
N GLY A 117 -1.16 4.64 -24.55
CA GLY A 117 -2.21 4.45 -25.55
C GLY A 117 -3.63 4.97 -25.27
N ALA A 118 -3.89 5.73 -24.21
CA ALA A 118 -5.26 6.17 -23.90
C ALA A 118 -5.65 7.55 -24.44
N TYR A 119 -4.68 8.40 -24.83
CA TYR A 119 -4.97 9.77 -25.26
C TYR A 119 -4.23 10.08 -26.56
N LYS A 120 -4.98 10.51 -27.58
CA LYS A 120 -4.41 11.11 -28.78
C LYS A 120 -3.94 12.51 -28.39
N ASP A 121 -2.63 12.72 -28.48
CA ASP A 121 -1.94 13.95 -28.09
C ASP A 121 -2.13 15.04 -29.17
N GLU A 122 -3.39 15.37 -29.47
CA GLU A 122 -3.74 16.57 -30.22
C GLU A 122 -3.91 17.70 -29.20
N PRO A 123 -3.13 18.80 -29.28
CA PRO A 123 -3.23 19.90 -28.33
C PRO A 123 -4.50 20.72 -28.64
N ALA A 124 -5.66 20.21 -28.23
CA ALA A 124 -6.85 21.02 -28.13
C ALA A 124 -6.56 22.11 -27.08
N LYS A 125 -6.51 23.36 -27.55
CA LYS A 125 -6.31 24.53 -26.69
C LYS A 125 -7.46 24.55 -25.68
N PHE A 126 -7.15 24.31 -24.41
CA PHE A 126 -8.14 24.28 -23.34
C PHE A 126 -8.87 25.63 -23.29
N ASP A 127 -10.13 25.64 -23.74
CA ASP A 127 -11.00 26.81 -23.75
C ASP A 127 -12.11 26.62 -22.71
N PRO A 128 -11.99 27.23 -21.51
CA PRO A 128 -13.00 27.10 -20.46
C PRO A 128 -14.28 27.89 -20.75
N SER A 129 -14.36 28.61 -21.89
CA SER A 129 -15.59 29.24 -22.37
C SER A 129 -16.38 28.36 -23.33
N GLY A 130 -15.81 27.24 -23.78
CA GLY A 130 -16.50 26.24 -24.58
C GLY A 130 -17.45 25.40 -23.74
N GLU A 131 -18.57 24.99 -24.32
CA GLU A 131 -19.52 24.04 -23.73
C GLU A 131 -19.08 22.57 -23.92
N ASP A 132 -17.83 22.32 -24.36
CA ASP A 132 -17.27 21.01 -24.68
C ASP A 132 -16.87 20.18 -23.45
N TYR A 133 -17.49 20.46 -22.30
CA TYR A 133 -17.33 19.63 -21.11
C TYR A 133 -18.13 18.35 -21.30
N ASP A 134 -17.45 17.20 -21.34
CA ASP A 134 -18.08 15.89 -21.17
C ASP A 134 -18.68 15.83 -19.74
N GLY A 135 -19.96 16.19 -19.62
CA GLY A 135 -20.70 16.15 -18.37
C GLY A 135 -20.74 14.72 -17.81
N PHE A 136 -20.51 14.59 -16.51
CA PHE A 136 -20.64 13.31 -15.82
C PHE A 136 -22.12 13.03 -15.58
N ASP A 137 -22.71 12.08 -16.31
CA ASP A 137 -24.07 11.60 -16.06
C ASP A 137 -24.07 10.63 -14.88
N ALA A 138 -24.42 11.14 -13.70
CA ALA A 138 -24.65 10.31 -12.51
C ALA A 138 -26.04 9.66 -12.60
N GLY A 139 -26.20 8.72 -13.53
CA GLY A 139 -27.41 7.92 -13.68
C GLY A 139 -27.62 6.99 -12.48
N ILE A 140 -28.52 7.36 -11.56
CA ILE A 140 -29.07 6.41 -10.59
C ILE A 140 -30.19 5.65 -11.31
N HIS A 141 -29.91 4.41 -11.74
CA HIS A 141 -30.95 3.51 -12.20
C HIS A 141 -31.74 3.01 -10.97
N LEU A 142 -33.03 3.35 -10.91
CA LEU A 142 -33.96 2.96 -9.85
C LEU A 142 -34.76 1.72 -10.26
#